data_AF-A0A0X8G781-F1
#
_entry.id   AF-A0A0X8G781-F1
#
_cell.length_a   1.000
_cell.length_b   1.000
_cell.length_c   1.000
_cell.angle_alpha   90.00
_cell.angle_beta   90.00
_cell.angle_gamma   90.00
#
_symmetry.space_group_name_H-M   'P 1'
#
loop_
_entity.id
_entity.type
_entity.pdbx_description
1 polymer ?
#
loop_
_entity_poly.entity_id
_entity_poly.type
_entity_poly.pdbx_seq_one_letter_code
_entity_poly.pdbx_strand_id
1 'polypeptide(L)'
;MELTTKIKHWWIPVLLGALLVTSSFYIASQPVATFITLTLFFGWLIAFNGVSNIVFAVRNRNFFEDWKLNLMFAILETILGVILILQPHLSAEALIFFTGFWLMFSAISKITFSWILKKMAIKEWWLILFFGVIMLIFSVLIIINPVFAIASIVYLVSIPMGILGVVAILFGFRIRKVNINY
;
A
#
# COMPACT_ATOMS: atom_id res chain seq x y z
N MET A 1 -28.71 -15.12 -27.43
CA MET A 1 -27.50 -14.43 -27.92
C MET A 1 -26.33 -15.01 -27.12
N GLU A 2 -25.78 -16.12 -27.59
CA GLU A 2 -24.74 -16.88 -26.90
C GLU A 2 -23.38 -16.23 -27.16
N LEU A 3 -22.81 -15.58 -26.16
CA LEU A 3 -21.40 -15.15 -26.20
C LEU A 3 -20.54 -16.31 -25.71
N THR A 4 -20.37 -17.35 -26.54
CA THR A 4 -19.36 -18.40 -26.32
C THR A 4 -17.99 -17.89 -26.75
N THR A 5 -17.47 -16.90 -26.03
CA THR A 5 -16.04 -16.55 -26.12
C THR A 5 -15.24 -17.69 -25.50
N LYS A 6 -14.85 -18.64 -26.35
CA LYS A 6 -13.90 -19.71 -26.05
C LYS A 6 -12.67 -19.06 -25.40
N ILE A 7 -12.52 -19.16 -24.08
CA ILE A 7 -11.41 -18.55 -23.35
C ILE A 7 -10.14 -19.36 -23.70
N LYS A 8 -9.52 -18.99 -24.83
CA LYS A 8 -8.35 -19.66 -25.40
C LYS A 8 -7.08 -19.43 -24.57
N HIS A 9 -7.15 -18.55 -23.58
CA HIS A 9 -6.01 -18.02 -22.83
C HIS A 9 -5.95 -18.45 -21.36
N TRP A 10 -6.38 -19.67 -21.03
CA TRP A 10 -6.28 -20.25 -19.67
C TRP A 10 -4.85 -20.25 -19.09
N TRP A 11 -3.84 -20.22 -19.97
CA TRP A 11 -2.42 -20.17 -19.63
C TRP A 11 -1.95 -18.81 -19.13
N ILE A 12 -2.62 -17.71 -19.50
CA ILE A 12 -2.30 -16.34 -19.04
C ILE A 12 -2.40 -16.22 -17.50
N PRO A 13 -3.54 -16.56 -16.85
CA PRO A 13 -3.65 -16.45 -15.39
C PRO A 13 -2.71 -17.41 -14.65
N VAL A 14 -2.42 -18.59 -15.22
CA VAL A 14 -1.43 -19.52 -14.63
C VAL A 14 -0.03 -18.93 -14.68
N LEU A 15 0.38 -18.38 -15.82
CA LEU A 15 1.70 -17.76 -15.99
C LEU A 15 1.86 -16.53 -15.11
N LEU A 16 0.85 -15.64 -15.08
CA LEU A 16 0.83 -14.48 -14.18
C LEU A 16 0.90 -14.91 -12.71
N GLY A 17 0.14 -15.95 -12.33
CA GLY A 17 0.16 -16.46 -10.97
C GLY A 17 1.51 -17.05 -10.58
N ALA A 18 2.17 -17.80 -11.48
CA ALA A 18 3.53 -18.31 -11.25
C ALA A 18 4.56 -17.19 -11.10
N LEU A 19 4.46 -16.13 -11.92
CA LEU A 19 5.30 -14.93 -11.79
C LEU A 19 5.07 -14.23 -10.44
N LEU A 20 3.82 -14.09 -9.99
CA LEU A 20 3.51 -13.46 -8.71
C LEU A 20 4.03 -14.27 -7.52
N VAL A 21 3.89 -15.60 -7.54
CA VAL A 21 4.40 -16.48 -6.47
C VAL A 21 5.92 -16.39 -6.40
N THR A 22 6.61 -16.56 -7.53
CA THR A 22 8.08 -16.50 -7.56
C THR A 22 8.61 -15.12 -7.15
N SER A 23 7.95 -14.04 -7.59
CA SER A 23 8.28 -12.68 -7.19
C SER A 23 8.03 -12.44 -5.69
N SER A 24 6.97 -13.03 -5.11
CA SER A 24 6.68 -12.93 -3.67
C SER A 24 7.80 -13.55 -2.83
N PHE A 25 8.30 -14.73 -3.21
CA PHE A 25 9.45 -15.36 -2.54
C PHE A 25 10.74 -14.54 -2.68
N TYR A 26 11.00 -13.98 -3.87
CA TYR A 26 12.16 -13.13 -4.10
C TYR A 26 12.12 -11.88 -3.19
N ILE A 27 10.96 -11.22 -3.14
CA ILE A 27 10.73 -10.05 -2.30
C ILE A 27 10.96 -10.36 -0.82
N ALA A 28 10.39 -11.47 -0.32
CA ALA A 28 10.51 -11.85 1.08
C ALA A 28 11.95 -12.21 1.49
N SER A 29 12.76 -12.70 0.53
CA SER A 29 14.14 -13.09 0.77
C SER A 29 15.10 -11.90 0.87
N GLN A 30 14.75 -10.75 0.31
CA GLN A 30 15.58 -9.53 0.30
C GLN A 30 14.80 -8.31 0.79
N PRO A 31 14.49 -8.20 2.10
CA PRO A 31 13.62 -7.15 2.63
C PRO A 31 14.16 -5.74 2.40
N VAL A 32 15.47 -5.53 2.59
CA VAL A 32 16.09 -4.21 2.44
C VAL A 32 16.04 -3.72 1.00
N ALA A 33 16.42 -4.57 0.04
CA ALA A 33 16.39 -4.23 -1.38
C ALA A 33 14.96 -3.99 -1.88
N THR A 34 14.00 -4.81 -1.42
CA THR A 34 12.58 -4.61 -1.72
C THR A 34 12.10 -3.27 -1.20
N PHE A 35 12.43 -2.93 0.05
CA PHE A 35 11.96 -1.69 0.65
C PHE A 35 12.49 -0.46 -0.10
N ILE A 36 13.77 -0.46 -0.49
CA ILE A 36 14.35 0.58 -1.35
C ILE A 36 13.62 0.66 -2.71
N THR A 37 13.30 -0.49 -3.30
CA THR A 37 12.55 -0.55 -4.57
C THR A 37 11.15 0.03 -4.42
N LEU A 38 10.47 -0.27 -3.30
CA LEU A 38 9.17 0.32 -2.96
C LEU A 38 9.29 1.84 -2.75
N THR A 39 10.34 2.30 -2.06
CA THR A 39 10.61 3.74 -1.89
C THR A 39 10.77 4.45 -3.22
N LEU A 40 11.50 3.86 -4.18
CA LEU A 40 11.63 4.41 -5.53
C LEU A 40 10.30 4.41 -6.28
N PHE A 41 9.55 3.32 -6.19
CA PHE A 41 8.22 3.21 -6.82
C PHE A 41 7.27 4.28 -6.27
N PHE A 42 7.19 4.44 -4.95
CA PHE A 42 6.41 5.50 -4.32
C PHE A 42 6.94 6.89 -4.66
N GLY A 43 8.26 7.09 -4.75
CA GLY A 43 8.87 8.35 -5.18
C GLY A 43 8.39 8.78 -6.56
N TRP A 44 8.39 7.85 -7.52
CA TRP A 44 7.84 8.11 -8.87
C TRP A 44 6.35 8.41 -8.86
N LEU A 45 5.55 7.64 -8.10
CA LEU A 45 4.12 7.89 -7.97
C LEU A 45 3.81 9.27 -7.38
N ILE A 46 4.49 9.62 -6.28
CA ILE A 46 4.31 10.90 -5.58
C ILE A 46 4.77 12.06 -6.49
N ALA A 47 5.90 11.93 -7.17
CA ALA A 47 6.37 12.94 -8.11
C ALA A 47 5.38 13.15 -9.26
N PHE A 48 4.88 12.07 -9.86
CA PHE A 48 3.90 12.15 -10.95
C PHE A 48 2.57 12.73 -10.49
N ASN A 49 2.10 12.34 -9.29
CA ASN A 49 0.89 12.88 -8.70
C ASN A 49 1.03 14.37 -8.41
N GLY A 50 2.15 14.78 -7.81
CA GLY A 50 2.46 16.18 -7.55
C GLY A 50 2.48 17.03 -8.82
N VAL A 51 3.17 16.57 -9.88
CA VAL A 51 3.18 17.26 -11.18
C VAL A 51 1.76 17.35 -11.77
N SER A 52 0.99 16.27 -11.71
CA SER A 52 -0.40 16.25 -12.18
C SER A 52 -1.27 17.24 -11.40
N ASN A 53 -1.09 17.31 -10.08
CA ASN A 53 -1.79 18.23 -9.20
C ASN A 53 -1.40 19.70 -9.45
N ILE A 54 -0.13 19.98 -9.78
CA ILE A 54 0.31 21.32 -10.21
C ILE A 54 -0.45 21.73 -11.47
N VAL A 55 -0.47 20.86 -12.48
CA VAL A 55 -1.18 21.13 -13.76
C VAL A 55 -2.67 21.37 -13.50
N PHE A 56 -3.29 20.56 -12.65
CA PHE A 56 -4.69 20.70 -12.27
C PHE A 56 -4.97 22.03 -11.53
N ALA A 57 -4.17 22.36 -10.52
CA ALA A 57 -4.33 23.59 -9.74
C ALA A 57 -4.18 24.85 -10.61
N VAL A 58 -3.22 24.87 -11.53
CA VAL A 58 -3.01 26.00 -12.46
C VAL A 58 -4.16 26.11 -13.46
N ARG A 59 -4.65 24.98 -13.99
CA ARG A 59 -5.75 24.96 -14.98
C ARG A 59 -7.09 25.37 -14.36
N ASN A 60 -7.32 25.03 -13.10
CA ASN A 60 -8.56 25.30 -12.39
C ASN A 60 -8.47 26.51 -11.44
N ARG A 61 -7.45 27.37 -11.60
CA ARG A 61 -7.18 28.52 -10.73
C ARG A 61 -8.33 29.53 -10.59
N ASN A 62 -9.22 29.58 -11.59
CA ASN A 62 -10.37 30.50 -11.60
C ASN A 62 -11.64 29.89 -10.99
N PHE A 63 -11.64 28.58 -10.70
CA PHE A 63 -12.82 27.86 -10.19
C PHE A 63 -12.78 27.61 -8.68
N PHE A 64 -11.59 27.60 -8.07
CA PHE A 64 -11.41 27.36 -6.64
C PHE A 64 -10.72 28.54 -5.98
N GLU A 65 -11.29 29.07 -4.89
CA GLU A 65 -10.67 30.15 -4.10
C GLU A 65 -9.31 29.72 -3.50
N ASP A 66 -9.18 28.44 -3.12
CA ASP A 66 -7.98 27.88 -2.48
C ASP A 66 -6.91 27.38 -3.47
N TRP A 67 -6.97 27.78 -4.75
CA TRP A 67 -6.06 27.26 -5.78
C TRP A 67 -4.57 27.46 -5.46
N LYS A 68 -4.22 28.55 -4.76
CA LYS A 68 -2.83 28.84 -4.36
C LYS A 68 -2.32 27.86 -3.31
N LEU A 69 -3.16 27.51 -2.34
CA LEU A 69 -2.81 26.53 -1.31
C LEU A 69 -2.63 25.15 -1.93
N ASN A 70 -3.55 24.74 -2.81
CA ASN A 70 -3.45 23.48 -3.54
C ASN A 70 -2.18 23.43 -4.40
N LEU A 71 -1.82 24.53 -5.07
CA LEU A 71 -0.58 24.62 -5.83
C LEU A 71 0.65 24.46 -4.93
N MET A 72 0.66 25.11 -3.77
CA MET A 72 1.76 25.00 -2.80
C MET A 72 1.94 23.56 -2.31
N PHE A 73 0.84 22.89 -1.95
CA PHE A 73 0.88 21.47 -1.55
C PHE A 73 1.37 20.56 -2.68
N ALA A 74 0.92 20.80 -3.92
CA ALA A 74 1.35 20.01 -5.08
C ALA A 74 2.85 20.20 -5.40
N ILE A 75 3.39 21.40 -5.22
CA ILE A 75 4.83 21.67 -5.34
C ILE A 75 5.60 20.91 -4.26
N LEU A 76 5.17 21.00 -3.00
CA LEU A 76 5.80 20.27 -1.90
C LEU A 76 5.76 18.76 -2.12
N GLU A 77 4.62 18.22 -2.57
CA GLU A 77 4.45 16.81 -2.93
C GLU A 77 5.45 16.40 -4.03
N THR A 78 5.57 17.21 -5.09
CA THR A 78 6.53 16.95 -6.17
C THR A 78 7.96 16.91 -5.67
N ILE A 79 8.36 17.88 -4.84
CA ILE A 79 9.70 17.95 -4.25
C ILE A 79 9.98 16.71 -3.39
N LEU A 80 9.03 16.31 -2.55
CA LEU A 80 9.14 15.09 -1.74
C LEU A 80 9.33 13.84 -2.62
N GLY A 81 8.55 13.72 -3.70
CA GLY A 81 8.70 12.63 -4.67
C GLY A 81 10.09 12.60 -5.32
N VAL A 82 10.63 13.77 -5.69
CA VAL A 82 11.98 13.87 -6.26
C VAL A 82 13.05 13.50 -5.23
N ILE A 83 12.92 13.93 -3.97
CA ILE A 83 13.86 13.57 -2.89
C ILE A 83 13.89 12.05 -2.67
N LEU A 84 12.71 11.42 -2.68
CA LEU A 84 12.56 9.96 -2.57
C LEU A 84 13.32 9.20 -3.67
N ILE A 85 13.34 9.75 -4.89
CA ILE A 85 14.03 9.16 -6.04
C ILE A 85 15.55 9.39 -5.96
N LEU A 86 15.99 10.60 -5.60
CA LEU A 86 17.40 10.97 -5.59
C LEU A 86 18.17 10.35 -4.42
N GLN A 87 17.53 10.20 -3.26
CA GLN A 87 18.14 9.65 -2.05
C GLN A 87 17.25 8.57 -1.43
N PRO A 88 17.11 7.41 -2.09
CA PRO A 88 16.16 6.40 -1.67
C PRO A 88 16.53 5.77 -0.32
N HIS A 89 17.81 5.71 0.05
CA HIS A 89 18.23 5.16 1.33
C HIS A 89 17.82 6.06 2.51
N LEU A 90 18.18 7.35 2.46
CA LEU A 90 17.80 8.32 3.49
C LEU A 90 16.28 8.51 3.55
N SER A 91 15.63 8.52 2.40
CA SER A 91 14.17 8.67 2.34
C SER A 91 13.44 7.44 2.87
N ALA A 92 13.98 6.23 2.67
CA ALA A 92 13.45 5.01 3.24
C ALA A 92 13.45 5.05 4.78
N GLU A 93 14.55 5.51 5.40
CA GLU A 93 14.61 5.69 6.85
C GLU A 93 13.63 6.75 7.36
N ALA A 94 13.58 7.90 6.68
CA ALA A 94 12.62 8.96 7.01
C ALA A 94 11.16 8.46 6.93
N LEU A 95 10.84 7.66 5.91
CA LEU A 95 9.52 7.04 5.77
C LEU A 95 9.20 6.08 6.92
N ILE A 96 10.17 5.31 7.42
CA ILE A 96 9.98 4.43 8.57
C ILE A 96 9.60 5.25 9.81
N PHE A 97 10.35 6.30 10.12
CA PHE A 97 10.05 7.14 11.27
C PHE A 97 8.72 7.86 11.12
N PHE A 98 8.48 8.48 9.96
CA PHE A 98 7.21 9.13 9.65
C PHE A 98 6.03 8.18 9.82
N THR A 99 6.13 6.97 9.25
CA THR A 99 5.10 5.94 9.35
C THR A 99 4.90 5.47 10.78
N GLY A 100 5.97 5.31 11.56
CA GLY A 100 5.92 4.96 12.98
C GLY A 100 5.18 6.00 13.80
N PHE A 101 5.52 7.29 13.66
CA PHE A 101 4.82 8.37 14.33
C PHE A 101 3.36 8.49 13.89
N TRP A 102 3.10 8.39 12.58
CA TRP A 102 1.75 8.40 12.04
C TRP A 102 0.89 7.25 12.59
N LEU A 103 1.46 6.04 12.67
CA LEU A 103 0.80 4.89 13.29
C LEU A 103 0.52 5.12 14.77
N MET A 104 1.44 5.75 15.49
CA MET A 104 1.24 6.09 16.90
C MET A 104 0.06 7.05 17.09
N PHE A 105 -0.02 8.13 16.30
CA PHE A 105 -1.17 9.03 16.32
C PHE A 105 -2.46 8.29 15.95
N SER A 106 -2.43 7.46 14.91
CA SER A 106 -3.58 6.65 14.48
C SER A 106 -4.06 5.69 15.56
N ALA A 107 -3.13 5.09 16.32
CA ALA A 107 -3.44 4.22 17.44
C ALA A 107 -4.13 4.99 18.58
N ILE A 108 -3.59 6.15 18.95
CA ILE A 108 -4.18 7.03 19.97
C ILE A 108 -5.59 7.47 19.56
N SER A 109 -5.80 7.83 18.29
CA SER A 109 -7.12 8.17 17.77
C SER A 109 -8.09 6.99 17.87
N LYS A 110 -7.67 5.76 17.52
CA LYS A 110 -8.51 4.56 17.66
C LYS A 110 -8.85 4.24 19.12
N ILE A 111 -7.88 4.36 20.02
CA ILE A 111 -8.12 4.17 21.46
C ILE A 111 -9.13 5.20 21.94
N THR A 112 -8.95 6.48 21.59
CA THR A 112 -9.90 7.56 21.92
C THR A 112 -11.30 7.27 21.37
N PHE A 113 -11.39 6.82 20.12
CA PHE A 113 -12.64 6.47 19.47
C PHE A 113 -13.33 5.29 20.17
N SER A 114 -12.59 4.28 20.64
CA SER A 114 -13.17 3.16 21.40
C SER A 114 -13.91 3.59 22.67
N TRP A 115 -13.43 4.65 23.35
CA TRP A 115 -14.12 5.23 24.50
C TRP A 115 -15.44 5.89 24.11
N ILE A 116 -15.50 6.53 22.93
CA ILE A 116 -16.72 7.11 22.38
C ILE A 116 -17.73 6.00 22.07
N LEU A 117 -17.31 4.91 21.41
CA LEU A 117 -18.19 3.75 21.17
C LEU A 117 -18.74 3.14 22.46
N LYS A 118 -17.90 3.04 23.50
CA LYS A 118 -18.33 2.57 24.81
C LYS A 118 -19.43 3.46 25.40
N LYS A 119 -19.32 4.79 25.26
CA LYS A 119 -20.36 5.74 25.68
C LYS A 119 -21.65 5.62 24.86
N MET A 120 -21.54 5.23 23.59
CA MET A 120 -22.67 4.98 22.69
C MET A 120 -23.31 3.59 22.86
N ALA A 121 -22.91 2.82 23.88
CA ALA A 121 -23.39 1.46 24.14
C ALA A 121 -23.22 0.46 22.97
N ILE A 122 -22.28 0.72 22.07
CA ILE A 122 -21.96 -0.19 20.95
C ILE A 122 -21.11 -1.35 21.48
N LYS A 123 -21.53 -2.60 21.23
CA LYS A 123 -20.97 -3.81 21.86
C LYS A 123 -19.52 -4.11 21.43
N GLU A 124 -19.14 -3.68 20.23
CA GLU A 124 -17.85 -3.93 19.59
C GLU A 124 -16.73 -2.97 20.06
N TRP A 125 -16.99 -2.08 21.03
CA TRP A 125 -16.02 -1.09 21.52
C TRP A 125 -14.68 -1.72 21.94
N TRP A 126 -14.72 -2.92 22.52
CA TRP A 126 -13.53 -3.63 22.99
C TRP A 126 -12.62 -4.08 21.84
N LEU A 127 -13.17 -4.42 20.67
CA LEU A 127 -12.39 -4.81 19.49
C LEU A 127 -11.55 -3.62 19.01
N ILE A 128 -12.16 -2.44 18.91
CA ILE A 128 -11.47 -1.22 18.47
C ILE A 128 -10.37 -0.85 19.47
N LEU A 129 -10.64 -0.99 20.78
CA LEU A 129 -9.62 -0.76 21.81
C LEU A 129 -8.46 -1.75 21.66
N PHE A 130 -8.74 -3.04 21.50
CA PHE A 130 -7.73 -4.09 21.33
C PHE A 130 -6.84 -3.83 20.11
N PHE A 131 -7.44 -3.53 18.95
CA PHE A 131 -6.68 -3.16 17.75
C PHE A 131 -5.90 -1.86 17.92
N GLY A 132 -6.45 -0.87 18.64
CA GLY A 132 -5.75 0.37 18.97
C GLY A 132 -4.50 0.13 19.82
N VAL A 133 -4.58 -0.72 20.84
CA VAL A 133 -3.45 -1.07 21.71
C VAL A 133 -2.39 -1.86 20.93
N ILE A 134 -2.79 -2.85 20.12
CA ILE A 134 -1.85 -3.60 19.26
C ILE A 134 -1.15 -2.64 18.28
N MET A 135 -1.90 -1.75 17.64
CA MET A 135 -1.34 -0.76 16.72
C MET A 135 -0.35 0.17 17.43
N LEU A 136 -0.62 0.55 18.68
CA LEU A 136 0.29 1.36 19.48
C LEU A 136 1.60 0.62 19.76
N ILE A 137 1.53 -0.64 20.22
CA ILE A 137 2.70 -1.48 20.46
C ILE A 137 3.52 -1.62 19.17
N PHE A 138 2.86 -1.90 18.05
CA PHE A 138 3.52 -2.04 16.75
C PHE A 138 4.20 -0.75 16.30
N SER A 139 3.57 0.41 16.54
CA SER A 139 4.16 1.72 16.23
C SER A 139 5.44 1.99 17.02
N VAL A 140 5.46 1.64 18.31
CA VAL A 140 6.64 1.79 19.16
C VAL A 140 7.76 0.84 18.71
N LEU A 141 7.43 -0.40 18.35
CA LEU A 141 8.40 -1.36 17.82
C LEU A 141 9.04 -0.88 16.51
N ILE A 142 8.25 -0.27 15.62
CA ILE A 142 8.74 0.34 14.37
C ILE A 142 9.74 1.47 14.65
N ILE A 143 9.43 2.34 15.61
CA ILE A 143 10.28 3.50 15.94
C ILE A 143 11.60 3.06 16.57
N ILE A 144 11.56 2.06 17.46
CA ILE A 144 12.75 1.55 18.17
C ILE A 144 13.61 0.68 17.25
N ASN A 145 12.98 -0.11 16.37
CA ASN A 145 13.67 -1.07 15.52
C ASN A 145 13.28 -0.90 14.04
N PRO A 146 14.06 -0.13 13.25
CA PRO A 146 13.76 0.09 11.84
C PRO A 146 13.86 -1.20 11.00
N VAL A 147 14.65 -2.19 11.42
CA VAL A 147 14.72 -3.49 10.73
C VAL A 147 13.38 -4.23 10.83
N PHE A 148 12.72 -4.15 11.99
CA PHE A 148 11.38 -4.70 12.17
C PHE A 148 10.35 -3.99 11.29
N ALA A 149 10.48 -2.67 11.11
CA ALA A 149 9.61 -1.89 10.23
C ALA A 149 9.74 -2.32 8.76
N ILE A 150 10.97 -2.46 8.27
CA ILE A 150 11.27 -2.94 6.92
C ILE A 150 10.66 -4.31 6.71
N ALA A 151 10.93 -5.26 7.62
CA ALA A 151 10.38 -6.60 7.53
C ALA A 151 8.85 -6.60 7.50
N SER A 152 8.22 -5.82 8.40
CA SER A 152 6.77 -5.71 8.48
C SER A 152 6.13 -5.23 7.17
N ILE A 153 6.68 -4.18 6.56
CA ILE A 153 6.19 -3.64 5.30
C ILE A 153 6.38 -4.64 4.15
N VAL A 154 7.54 -5.30 4.10
CA VAL A 154 7.85 -6.31 3.08
C VAL A 154 6.93 -7.53 3.19
N TYR A 155 6.65 -8.00 4.40
CA TYR A 155 5.70 -9.11 4.61
C TYR A 155 4.27 -8.71 4.29
N LEU A 156 3.88 -7.48 4.62
CA LEU A 156 2.56 -6.93 4.29
C LEU A 156 2.33 -6.85 2.77
N VAL A 157 3.38 -6.65 1.97
CA VAL A 157 3.29 -6.67 0.50
C VAL A 157 3.44 -8.08 -0.08
N SER A 158 4.42 -8.85 0.39
CA SER A 158 4.74 -10.17 -0.19
C SER A 158 3.67 -11.22 0.05
N ILE A 159 3.08 -11.28 1.25
CA ILE A 159 2.09 -12.30 1.60
C ILE A 159 0.82 -12.17 0.72
N PRO A 160 0.16 -11.00 0.62
CA PRO A 160 -0.98 -10.85 -0.28
C PRO A 160 -0.61 -11.12 -1.73
N MET A 161 0.57 -10.71 -2.19
CA MET A 161 1.03 -10.96 -3.55
C MET A 161 1.18 -12.46 -3.84
N GLY A 162 1.70 -13.23 -2.88
CA GLY A 162 1.78 -14.69 -2.97
C GLY A 162 0.40 -15.35 -2.99
N ILE A 163 -0.51 -14.90 -2.12
CA ILE A 163 -1.90 -15.39 -2.09
C ILE A 163 -2.59 -15.13 -3.43
N LEU A 164 -2.49 -13.91 -3.97
CA LEU A 164 -3.05 -13.56 -5.28
C LEU A 164 -2.45 -14.40 -6.40
N GLY A 165 -1.15 -14.68 -6.34
CA GLY A 165 -0.48 -15.59 -7.28
C GLY A 165 -1.05 -17.00 -7.26
N VAL A 166 -1.22 -17.58 -6.07
CA VAL A 166 -1.84 -18.91 -5.91
C VAL A 166 -3.28 -18.91 -6.41
N VAL A 167 -4.07 -17.88 -6.08
CA VAL A 167 -5.45 -17.74 -6.55
C VAL A 167 -5.52 -17.65 -8.08
N ALA A 168 -4.61 -16.91 -8.72
CA ALA A 168 -4.56 -16.80 -10.19
C ALA A 168 -4.21 -18.13 -10.86
N ILE A 169 -3.29 -18.91 -10.27
CA ILE A 169 -2.98 -20.28 -10.74
C ILE A 169 -4.23 -21.17 -10.67
N LEU A 170 -4.90 -21.20 -9.51
CA LEU A 170 -6.12 -21.98 -9.30
C LEU A 170 -7.23 -21.57 -10.28
N PHE A 171 -7.39 -20.27 -10.51
CA PHE A 171 -8.36 -19.74 -11.46
C PHE A 171 -8.05 -20.18 -12.89
N GLY A 172 -6.79 -20.12 -13.31
CA GLY A 172 -6.37 -20.58 -14.63
C GLY A 172 -6.61 -22.07 -14.87
N PHE A 173 -6.34 -22.91 -13.86
CA PHE A 173 -6.69 -24.34 -13.94
C PHE A 173 -8.19 -24.59 -13.98
N ARG A 174 -8.99 -23.78 -13.27
CA ARG A 174 -10.45 -23.87 -13.33
C ARG A 174 -10.99 -23.53 -14.71
N ILE A 175 -10.46 -22.49 -15.37
CA ILE A 175 -10.81 -22.15 -16.76
C ILE A 175 -10.44 -23.29 -17.71
N ARG A 176 -9.24 -23.87 -17.55
CA ARG A 176 -8.80 -25.03 -18.36
C ARG A 176 -9.79 -26.19 -18.23
N LYS A 177 -10.24 -26.50 -17.01
CA LYS A 177 -11.19 -27.60 -16.76
C LYS A 177 -12.56 -27.35 -17.40
N VAL A 178 -13.07 -26.11 -17.34
CA VAL A 178 -14.34 -25.74 -17.99
C VAL A 178 -14.24 -25.83 -19.52
N ASN A 179 -13.11 -25.40 -20.10
CA ASN A 179 -12.89 -25.42 -21.54
C ASN A 179 -12.63 -26.83 -22.12
N ILE A 180 -12.39 -27.84 -21.27
CA ILE A 180 -12.25 -29.26 -21.65
C ILE A 180 -13.60 -30.00 -21.62
N ASN A 181 -14.57 -29.50 -20.85
CA ASN A 181 -15.88 -30.15 -20.63
C ASN A 181 -16.97 -29.69 -21.63
N TYR A 182 -16.62 -28.89 -22.64
CA TYR A 182 -17.47 -28.45 -23.75
C TYR A 182 -16.75 -28.77 -25.08
#